data_AF-A0A960JXL4-F1
#
_entry.id   AF-A0A960JXL4-F1
#
_cell.length_a   1.000
_cell.length_b   1.000
_cell.length_c   1.000
_cell.angle_alpha   90.00
_cell.angle_beta   90.00
_cell.angle_gamma   90.00
#
_symmetry.space_group_name_H-M   'P 1'
#
loop_
_entity.id
_entity.type
_entity.pdbx_description
1 polymer ?
#
loop_
_entity_poly.entity_id
_entity_poly.type
_entity_poly.pdbx_seq_one_letter_code
_entity_poly.pdbx_strand_id
1 'polypeptide(L)'
;MHSRRFRTLRRRWLIGALAFGVVVFLAIRWLERPPEDPTDACAVFRERPSWYASLRQSEESWGTPKGVQLAILFHESSLRARARPPRRRILRIIPWRRPSTAYGYGQILDGTWRDYRRSTGRPYAKRWSFHDVADFVGWYTDRIHRSTGVSKADAYGLYLAYHEGPGGYVRGTHRSKPWLLGLARRVAGRADTYETQLARCEVSLRWALFRLRCQQLLAVLAVATVPFYLLRLWDSWPRRKRRR
;
A
#
# COMPACT_ATOMS: atom_id res chain seq x y z
N MET A 1 -17.75 51.41 4.71
CA MET A 1 -16.49 50.73 5.10
C MET A 1 -16.62 49.25 5.49
N HIS A 2 -17.83 48.72 5.78
CA HIS A 2 -17.99 47.34 6.25
C HIS A 2 -17.76 46.27 5.15
N SER A 3 -18.17 46.51 3.90
CA SER A 3 -18.09 45.54 2.79
C SER A 3 -16.65 45.17 2.36
N ARG A 4 -15.70 46.12 2.44
CA ARG A 4 -14.29 45.87 2.09
C ARG A 4 -13.61 44.93 3.10
N ARG A 5 -13.94 45.05 4.40
CA ARG A 5 -13.42 44.18 5.47
C ARG A 5 -13.92 42.75 5.35
N PHE A 6 -15.18 42.55 4.99
CA PHE A 6 -15.72 41.20 4.73
C PHE A 6 -15.11 40.55 3.49
N ARG A 7 -14.85 41.31 2.41
CA ARG A 7 -14.16 40.79 1.21
C ARG A 7 -12.71 40.39 1.50
N THR A 8 -11.97 41.13 2.32
CA THR A 8 -10.58 40.79 2.68
C THR A 8 -10.49 39.59 3.62
N LEU A 9 -11.41 39.46 4.58
CA LEU A 9 -11.54 38.29 5.45
C LEU A 9 -11.88 37.02 4.64
N ARG A 10 -12.86 37.09 3.74
CA ARG A 10 -13.23 35.97 2.86
C ARG A 10 -12.08 35.57 1.93
N ARG A 11 -11.34 36.53 1.38
CA ARG A 11 -10.15 36.26 0.54
C ARG A 11 -9.03 35.58 1.32
N ARG A 12 -8.76 36.00 2.56
CA ARG A 12 -7.77 35.35 3.45
C ARG A 12 -8.16 33.92 3.80
N TRP A 13 -9.42 33.67 4.13
CA TRP A 13 -9.94 32.32 4.39
C TRP A 13 -9.83 31.41 3.17
N LEU A 14 -10.20 31.90 1.98
CA LEU A 14 -10.07 31.14 0.73
C LEU A 14 -8.62 30.79 0.42
N ILE A 15 -7.69 31.74 0.58
CA ILE A 15 -6.25 31.50 0.38
C ILE A 15 -5.74 30.45 1.38
N GLY A 16 -6.13 30.56 2.66
CA GLY A 16 -5.75 29.58 3.68
C GLY A 16 -6.28 28.17 3.40
N ALA A 17 -7.55 28.06 3.00
CA ALA A 17 -8.16 26.77 2.63
C ALA A 17 -7.48 26.14 1.40
N LEU A 18 -7.17 26.94 0.38
CA LEU A 18 -6.46 26.49 -0.80
C LEU A 18 -5.03 26.02 -0.46
N ALA A 19 -4.29 26.79 0.33
CA ALA A 19 -2.95 26.43 0.76
C ALA A 19 -2.94 25.12 1.55
N PHE A 20 -3.88 24.94 2.47
CA PHE A 20 -4.05 23.69 3.21
C PHE A 20 -4.36 22.51 2.26
N GLY A 21 -5.27 22.70 1.30
CA GLY A 21 -5.59 21.70 0.29
C GLY A 21 -4.37 21.27 -0.54
N VAL A 22 -3.52 22.21 -0.92
CA VAL A 22 -2.26 21.93 -1.64
C VAL A 22 -1.30 21.12 -0.77
N VAL A 23 -1.10 21.49 0.50
CA VAL A 23 -0.22 20.76 1.43
C VAL A 23 -0.70 19.31 1.61
N VAL A 24 -2.01 19.11 1.83
CA VAL A 24 -2.60 17.77 1.95
C VAL A 24 -2.39 16.96 0.67
N PHE A 25 -2.61 17.56 -0.50
CA PHE A 25 -2.39 16.91 -1.79
C PHE A 25 -0.93 16.47 -1.97
N LEU A 26 0.03 17.36 -1.67
CA LEU A 26 1.46 17.04 -1.76
C LEU A 26 1.88 15.92 -0.80
N ALA A 27 1.35 15.92 0.43
CA ALA A 27 1.59 14.86 1.41
C ALA A 27 1.07 13.50 0.91
N ILE A 28 -0.14 13.45 0.35
CA ILE A 28 -0.68 12.22 -0.25
C ILE A 28 0.19 11.74 -1.41
N ARG A 29 0.65 12.66 -2.28
CA ARG A 29 1.53 12.32 -3.41
C ARG A 29 2.87 11.76 -2.94
N TRP A 30 3.39 12.23 -1.81
CA TRP A 30 4.62 11.70 -1.20
C TRP A 30 4.41 10.29 -0.64
N LEU A 31 3.27 10.01 -0.01
CA LEU A 31 2.90 8.67 0.50
C LEU A 31 2.73 7.62 -0.61
N GLU A 32 2.43 8.04 -1.84
CA GLU A 32 2.29 7.15 -3.00
C GLU A 32 3.63 6.87 -3.73
N ARG A 33 4.73 7.53 -3.34
CA ARG A 33 6.04 7.27 -3.95
C ARG A 33 6.59 5.93 -3.48
N PRO A 34 7.24 5.15 -4.37
CA PRO A 34 8.03 3.99 -3.95
C PRO A 34 9.06 4.40 -2.90
N PRO A 35 9.47 3.47 -2.02
CA PRO A 35 10.56 3.71 -1.09
C PRO A 35 11.85 4.15 -1.80
N GLU A 36 12.64 4.98 -1.14
CA GLU A 36 13.89 5.52 -1.71
C GLU A 36 14.91 4.42 -1.98
N ASP A 37 15.09 3.51 -1.02
CA ASP A 37 15.90 2.31 -1.19
C ASP A 37 15.01 1.05 -1.08
N PRO A 38 14.49 0.55 -2.21
CA PRO A 38 13.70 -0.67 -2.21
C PRO A 38 14.57 -1.93 -2.13
N THR A 39 15.90 -1.86 -2.03
CA THR A 39 16.78 -3.03 -1.91
C THR A 39 17.07 -3.44 -0.46
N ASP A 40 16.77 -2.57 0.49
CA ASP A 40 16.84 -2.82 1.93
C ASP A 40 15.44 -2.83 2.56
N ALA A 41 14.96 -4.00 3.00
CA ALA A 41 13.66 -4.16 3.66
C ALA A 41 13.55 -3.36 4.96
N CYS A 42 14.64 -3.22 5.72
CA CYS A 42 14.66 -2.39 6.92
C CYS A 42 14.55 -0.90 6.58
N ALA A 43 15.16 -0.44 5.50
CA ALA A 43 14.98 0.92 5.00
C ALA A 43 13.54 1.15 4.54
N VAL A 44 13.00 0.26 3.71
CA VAL A 44 11.60 0.28 3.24
C VAL A 44 10.63 0.42 4.41
N PHE A 45 10.78 -0.39 5.45
CA PHE A 45 9.84 -0.40 6.58
C PHE A 45 10.07 0.70 7.61
N ARG A 46 11.28 1.27 7.70
CA ARG A 46 11.49 2.51 8.45
C ARG A 46 10.78 3.69 7.77
N GLU A 47 10.85 3.77 6.44
CA GLU A 47 10.17 4.80 5.66
C GLU A 47 8.64 4.58 5.63
N ARG A 48 8.20 3.31 5.54
CA ARG A 48 6.80 2.90 5.45
C ARG A 48 6.41 1.92 6.57
N PRO A 49 6.28 2.36 7.83
CA PRO A 49 5.97 1.47 8.96
C PRO A 49 4.66 0.70 8.80
N SER A 50 3.62 1.33 8.22
CA SER A 50 2.33 0.69 7.95
C SER A 50 2.43 -0.49 6.96
N TRP A 51 3.44 -0.51 6.09
CA TRP A 51 3.67 -1.62 5.17
C TRP A 51 4.19 -2.86 5.90
N TYR A 52 5.10 -2.68 6.86
CA TYR A 52 5.54 -3.76 7.74
C TYR A 52 4.36 -4.37 8.50
N ALA A 53 3.49 -3.53 9.08
CA ALA A 53 2.29 -4.00 9.76
C ALA A 53 1.37 -4.81 8.82
N SER A 54 1.21 -4.37 7.56
CA SER A 54 0.37 -5.05 6.58
C SER A 54 0.91 -6.42 6.19
N LEU A 55 2.22 -6.53 5.91
CA LEU A 55 2.85 -7.80 5.55
C LEU A 55 2.90 -8.76 6.73
N ARG A 56 3.17 -8.26 7.94
CA ARG A 56 3.13 -9.05 9.17
C ARG A 56 1.73 -9.60 9.42
N GLN A 57 0.68 -8.79 9.29
CA GLN A 57 -0.70 -9.25 9.43
C GLN A 57 -1.07 -10.29 8.36
N SER A 58 -0.62 -10.09 7.12
CA SER A 58 -0.80 -11.06 6.04
C SER A 58 -0.06 -12.37 6.33
N GLU A 59 1.16 -12.31 6.84
CA GLU A 59 1.93 -13.49 7.28
C GLU A 59 1.23 -14.21 8.45
N GLU A 60 0.72 -13.49 9.45
CA GLU A 60 -0.07 -14.05 10.55
C GLU A 60 -1.35 -14.75 10.04
N SER A 61 -1.99 -14.20 9.00
CA SER A 61 -3.25 -14.73 8.45
C SER A 61 -3.05 -15.89 7.48
N TRP A 62 -2.00 -15.84 6.68
CA TRP A 62 -1.81 -16.72 5.51
C TRP A 62 -0.50 -17.50 5.52
N GLY A 63 0.42 -17.25 6.45
CA GLY A 63 1.66 -18.00 6.65
C GLY A 63 2.74 -17.78 5.58
N THR A 64 2.60 -16.81 4.68
CA THR A 64 3.64 -16.49 3.69
C THR A 64 4.63 -15.50 4.30
N PRO A 65 5.95 -15.78 4.31
CA PRO A 65 6.92 -14.91 4.96
C PRO A 65 6.95 -13.48 4.40
N LYS A 66 7.20 -12.49 5.27
CA LYS A 66 7.17 -11.05 4.90
C LYS A 66 8.13 -10.70 3.76
N GLY A 67 9.34 -11.24 3.78
CA GLY A 67 10.36 -11.05 2.75
C GLY A 67 9.95 -11.67 1.41
N VAL A 68 9.33 -12.86 1.43
CA VAL A 68 8.73 -13.47 0.23
C VAL A 68 7.65 -12.57 -0.37
N GLN A 69 6.70 -12.11 0.47
CA GLN A 69 5.64 -11.21 0.02
C GLN A 69 6.21 -9.89 -0.55
N LEU A 70 7.18 -9.26 0.13
CA LEU A 70 7.82 -8.02 -0.33
C LEU A 70 8.58 -8.22 -1.65
N ALA A 71 9.28 -9.35 -1.82
CA ALA A 71 10.00 -9.68 -3.04
C ALA A 71 9.06 -9.83 -4.24
N ILE A 72 7.92 -10.50 -4.07
CA ILE A 72 6.87 -10.58 -5.10
C ILE A 72 6.41 -9.17 -5.49
N LEU A 73 6.01 -8.34 -4.51
CA LEU A 73 5.53 -6.97 -4.78
C LEU A 73 6.57 -6.09 -5.46
N PHE A 74 7.85 -6.24 -5.08
CA PHE A 74 8.96 -5.54 -5.71
C PHE A 74 9.12 -5.95 -7.17
N HIS A 75 9.08 -7.24 -7.47
CA HIS A 75 9.24 -7.71 -8.85
C HIS A 75 8.03 -7.40 -9.74
N GLU A 76 6.82 -7.40 -9.18
CA GLU A 76 5.60 -7.08 -9.94
C GLU A 76 5.50 -5.59 -10.33
N SER A 77 5.90 -4.67 -9.45
CA SER A 77 5.64 -3.23 -9.67
C SER A 77 6.80 -2.29 -9.36
N SER A 78 7.91 -2.80 -8.84
CA SER A 78 8.94 -1.99 -8.16
C SER A 78 8.33 -1.14 -7.04
N LEU A 79 7.39 -1.73 -6.30
CA LEU A 79 6.67 -1.08 -5.20
C LEU A 79 5.92 0.20 -5.64
N ARG A 80 5.32 0.19 -6.82
CA ARG A 80 4.54 1.33 -7.37
C ARG A 80 3.04 1.08 -7.24
N ALA A 81 2.37 1.92 -6.44
CA ALA A 81 0.93 1.80 -6.14
C ALA A 81 0.00 1.74 -7.35
N ARG A 82 0.37 2.43 -8.44
CA ARG A 82 -0.47 2.56 -9.65
C ARG A 82 0.22 2.02 -10.90
N ALA A 83 1.10 1.03 -10.75
CA ALA A 83 1.77 0.38 -11.87
C ALA A 83 0.74 -0.20 -12.86
N ARG A 84 1.00 0.00 -14.16
CA ARG A 84 0.19 -0.52 -15.26
C ARG A 84 1.11 -1.03 -16.38
N PRO A 85 0.79 -2.16 -17.01
CA PRO A 85 1.55 -2.68 -18.15
C PRO A 85 1.64 -1.64 -19.26
N PRO A 86 2.78 -1.44 -19.92
CA PRO A 86 2.91 -0.45 -21.00
C PRO A 86 1.82 -0.65 -22.05
N ARG A 87 1.28 0.46 -22.57
CA ARG A 87 0.29 0.40 -23.66
C ARG A 87 0.95 -0.23 -24.89
N ARG A 88 0.22 -1.11 -25.59
CA ARG A 88 0.64 -1.51 -26.94
C ARG A 88 0.71 -0.26 -27.81
N ARG A 89 1.62 -0.22 -28.79
CA ARG A 89 1.69 0.89 -29.74
C ARG A 89 1.23 0.41 -31.11
N ILE A 90 0.34 1.17 -31.76
CA ILE A 90 0.05 1.03 -33.20
C ILE A 90 1.11 1.84 -33.95
N LEU A 91 1.72 1.23 -34.98
CA LEU A 91 2.77 1.83 -35.80
C LEU A 91 3.96 2.42 -35.00
N ARG A 92 4.36 1.78 -33.88
CA ARG A 92 5.43 2.20 -32.93
C ARG A 92 5.23 3.57 -32.25
N ILE A 93 4.20 4.35 -32.59
CA ILE A 93 4.04 5.75 -32.15
C ILE A 93 2.72 5.97 -31.38
N ILE A 94 1.61 5.34 -31.78
CA ILE A 94 0.27 5.64 -31.22
C ILE A 94 -0.04 4.71 -30.03
N PRO A 95 -0.18 5.21 -28.78
CA PRO A 95 -0.53 4.38 -27.63
C PRO A 95 -1.96 3.81 -27.75
N TRP A 96 -2.09 2.48 -27.69
CA TRP A 96 -3.35 1.74 -27.79
C TRP A 96 -3.82 1.15 -26.45
N ARG A 97 -4.75 0.18 -26.49
CA ARG A 97 -5.22 -0.57 -25.32
C ARG A 97 -4.07 -1.28 -24.62
N ARG A 98 -4.17 -1.40 -23.30
CA ARG A 98 -3.20 -2.17 -22.51
C ARG A 98 -3.40 -3.67 -22.79
N PRO A 99 -2.31 -4.45 -22.81
CA PRO A 99 -2.38 -5.88 -23.12
C PRO A 99 -3.12 -6.70 -22.04
N SER A 100 -3.24 -6.19 -20.82
CA SER A 100 -3.93 -6.86 -19.73
C SER A 100 -4.58 -5.84 -18.77
N THR A 101 -5.45 -6.34 -17.90
CA THR A 101 -6.10 -5.60 -16.82
C THR A 101 -5.24 -5.54 -15.54
N ALA A 102 -3.99 -6.00 -15.61
CA ALA A 102 -3.06 -5.97 -14.48
C ALA A 102 -2.87 -4.54 -13.96
N TYR A 103 -2.93 -4.38 -12.64
CA TYR A 103 -2.89 -3.08 -12.00
C TYR A 103 -2.33 -3.15 -10.58
N GLY A 104 -1.61 -2.09 -10.20
CA GLY A 104 -1.17 -1.84 -8.84
C GLY A 104 0.04 -2.67 -8.42
N TYR A 105 0.26 -2.74 -7.10
CA TYR A 105 1.49 -3.29 -6.53
C TYR A 105 1.79 -4.74 -6.96
N GLY A 106 0.76 -5.58 -7.07
CA GLY A 106 0.90 -7.01 -7.42
C GLY A 106 0.54 -7.35 -8.86
N GLN A 107 0.36 -6.36 -9.74
CA GLN A 107 -0.07 -6.53 -11.15
C GLN A 107 -1.28 -7.48 -11.32
N ILE A 108 -2.27 -7.34 -10.44
CA ILE A 108 -3.37 -8.30 -10.32
C ILE A 108 -4.45 -8.02 -11.37
N LEU A 109 -4.91 -9.07 -12.07
CA LEU A 109 -5.99 -9.01 -13.05
C LEU A 109 -7.35 -8.71 -12.40
N ASP A 110 -8.28 -8.12 -13.15
CA ASP A 110 -9.64 -7.79 -12.66
C ASP A 110 -10.40 -9.02 -12.14
N GLY A 111 -10.31 -10.14 -12.85
CA GLY A 111 -10.95 -11.41 -12.47
C GLY A 111 -10.41 -11.94 -11.15
N THR A 112 -9.08 -12.06 -11.05
CA THR A 112 -8.40 -12.53 -9.84
C THR A 112 -8.67 -11.63 -8.63
N TRP A 113 -8.73 -10.31 -8.83
CA TRP A 113 -9.06 -9.38 -7.76
C TRP A 113 -10.51 -9.53 -7.28
N ARG A 114 -11.43 -9.77 -8.21
CA ARG A 114 -12.85 -10.01 -7.89
C ARG A 114 -13.03 -11.30 -7.11
N ASP A 115 -12.29 -12.35 -7.46
CA ASP A 115 -12.27 -13.61 -6.72
C ASP A 115 -11.79 -13.39 -5.29
N TYR A 116 -10.64 -12.74 -5.11
CA TYR A 116 -10.12 -12.40 -3.78
C TYR A 116 -11.14 -11.64 -2.93
N ARG A 117 -11.75 -10.58 -3.49
CA ARG A 117 -12.73 -9.77 -2.76
C ARG A 117 -13.93 -10.57 -2.29
N ARG A 118 -14.41 -11.50 -3.12
CA ARG A 118 -15.52 -12.39 -2.75
C ARG A 118 -15.09 -13.42 -1.70
N SER A 119 -13.95 -14.08 -1.91
CA SER A 119 -13.45 -15.12 -1.02
C SER A 119 -13.07 -14.62 0.36
N THR A 120 -12.67 -13.35 0.49
CA THR A 120 -12.25 -12.75 1.77
C THR A 120 -13.31 -11.83 2.40
N GLY A 121 -14.48 -11.65 1.76
CA GLY A 121 -15.52 -10.76 2.27
C GLY A 121 -15.13 -9.27 2.28
N ARG A 122 -14.21 -8.84 1.40
CA ARG A 122 -13.65 -7.48 1.36
C ARG A 122 -14.11 -6.70 0.11
N PRO A 123 -15.37 -6.20 0.05
CA PRO A 123 -15.90 -5.52 -1.13
C PRO A 123 -15.27 -4.15 -1.40
N TYR A 124 -14.54 -3.56 -0.45
CA TYR A 124 -13.93 -2.24 -0.64
C TYR A 124 -12.42 -2.29 -0.83
N ALA A 125 -11.83 -3.49 -0.92
CA ALA A 125 -10.40 -3.65 -1.13
C ALA A 125 -9.95 -3.05 -2.46
N LYS A 126 -8.81 -2.35 -2.44
CA LYS A 126 -8.27 -1.57 -3.57
C LYS A 126 -6.89 -2.10 -4.00
N ARG A 127 -6.72 -2.42 -5.29
CA ARG A 127 -5.44 -2.87 -5.88
C ARG A 127 -4.26 -1.88 -5.77
N TRP A 128 -4.53 -0.63 -5.40
CA TRP A 128 -3.50 0.38 -5.18
C TRP A 128 -3.19 0.59 -3.68
N SER A 129 -3.96 -0.01 -2.78
CA SER A 129 -3.70 0.00 -1.34
C SER A 129 -2.66 -1.07 -1.02
N PHE A 130 -1.54 -0.68 -0.42
CA PHE A 130 -0.51 -1.65 -0.05
C PHE A 130 -1.04 -2.70 0.92
N HIS A 131 -1.86 -2.28 1.90
CA HIS A 131 -2.50 -3.16 2.87
C HIS A 131 -3.33 -4.27 2.20
N ASP A 132 -4.20 -3.89 1.25
CA ASP A 132 -5.09 -4.84 0.60
C ASP A 132 -4.33 -5.76 -0.34
N VAL A 133 -3.28 -5.26 -0.98
CA VAL A 133 -2.46 -6.06 -1.88
C VAL A 133 -1.54 -7.00 -1.11
N ALA A 134 -0.99 -6.60 0.03
CA ALA A 134 -0.23 -7.48 0.91
C ALA A 134 -1.08 -8.69 1.36
N ASP A 135 -2.30 -8.44 1.83
CA ASP A 135 -3.25 -9.50 2.19
C ASP A 135 -3.63 -10.37 0.98
N PHE A 136 -3.86 -9.77 -0.19
CA PHE A 136 -4.07 -10.53 -1.43
C PHE A 136 -2.90 -11.46 -1.75
N VAL A 137 -1.66 -10.98 -1.65
CA VAL A 137 -0.48 -11.80 -1.95
C VAL A 137 -0.44 -12.99 -1.00
N GLY A 138 -0.60 -12.78 0.31
CA GLY A 138 -0.67 -13.86 1.29
C GLY A 138 -1.81 -14.85 1.00
N TRP A 139 -3.02 -14.35 0.72
CA TRP A 139 -4.16 -15.19 0.34
C TRP A 139 -3.90 -16.01 -0.92
N TYR A 140 -3.28 -15.41 -1.94
CA TYR A 140 -3.06 -16.07 -3.22
C TYR A 140 -1.92 -17.09 -3.16
N THR A 141 -0.83 -16.79 -2.43
CA THR A 141 0.26 -17.75 -2.17
C THR A 141 -0.22 -18.91 -1.30
N ASP A 142 -1.10 -18.67 -0.34
CA ASP A 142 -1.76 -19.74 0.40
C ASP A 142 -2.69 -20.59 -0.49
N ARG A 143 -3.44 -19.98 -1.41
CA ARG A 143 -4.21 -20.72 -2.43
C ARG A 143 -3.30 -21.56 -3.33
N ILE A 144 -2.15 -21.02 -3.76
CA ILE A 144 -1.14 -21.74 -4.54
C ILE A 144 -0.61 -22.92 -3.74
N HIS A 145 -0.20 -22.71 -2.49
CA HIS A 145 0.30 -23.75 -1.60
C HIS A 145 -0.72 -24.89 -1.48
N ARG A 146 -1.98 -24.57 -1.18
CA ARG A 146 -3.07 -25.57 -1.07
C ARG A 146 -3.33 -26.33 -2.38
N SER A 147 -3.09 -25.71 -3.53
CA SER A 147 -3.39 -26.31 -4.85
C SER A 147 -2.20 -27.09 -5.44
N THR A 148 -0.98 -26.79 -5.02
CA THR A 148 0.26 -27.26 -5.69
C THR A 148 1.25 -27.94 -4.75
N GLY A 149 1.10 -27.78 -3.43
CA GLY A 149 2.05 -28.25 -2.43
C GLY A 149 3.31 -27.39 -2.28
N VAL A 150 3.52 -26.39 -3.13
CA VAL A 150 4.68 -25.49 -3.05
C VAL A 150 4.73 -24.82 -1.67
N SER A 151 5.87 -24.91 -0.99
CA SER A 151 6.05 -24.31 0.34
C SER A 151 5.82 -22.81 0.31
N LYS A 152 5.20 -22.27 1.37
CA LYS A 152 5.01 -20.82 1.51
C LYS A 152 6.33 -20.05 1.65
N ALA A 153 7.40 -20.72 2.04
CA ALA A 153 8.76 -20.18 2.10
C ALA A 153 9.53 -20.37 0.78
N ASP A 154 9.04 -21.19 -0.16
CA ASP A 154 9.66 -21.38 -1.47
C ASP A 154 9.25 -20.24 -2.42
N ALA A 155 9.94 -19.11 -2.33
CA ALA A 155 9.72 -17.96 -3.18
C ALA A 155 9.87 -18.28 -4.68
N TYR A 156 10.76 -19.22 -5.05
CA TYR A 156 10.97 -19.61 -6.44
C TYR A 156 9.72 -20.31 -6.99
N GLY A 157 9.28 -21.38 -6.33
CA GLY A 157 8.08 -22.13 -6.71
C GLY A 157 6.82 -21.26 -6.65
N LEU A 158 6.68 -20.44 -5.61
CA LEU A 158 5.54 -19.55 -5.45
C LEU A 158 5.46 -18.55 -6.59
N TYR A 159 6.59 -17.95 -6.99
CA TYR A 159 6.58 -16.97 -8.07
C TYR A 159 6.24 -17.58 -9.43
N LEU A 160 6.74 -18.78 -9.72
CA LEU A 160 6.36 -19.52 -10.93
C LEU A 160 4.85 -19.79 -10.95
N ALA A 161 4.29 -20.23 -9.82
CA ALA A 161 2.86 -20.51 -9.71
C ALA A 161 1.99 -19.24 -9.68
N TYR A 162 2.50 -18.13 -9.14
CA TYR A 162 1.84 -16.83 -9.16
C TYR A 162 1.69 -16.33 -10.60
N HIS A 163 2.72 -16.51 -11.43
CA HIS A 163 2.72 -16.07 -12.82
C HIS A 163 1.89 -16.97 -13.75
N GLU A 164 2.00 -18.30 -13.61
CA GLU A 164 1.29 -19.25 -14.47
C GLU A 164 -0.14 -19.55 -14.00
N GLY A 165 -0.45 -19.22 -12.76
CA GLY A 165 -1.59 -19.75 -12.01
C GLY A 165 -1.36 -21.20 -11.55
N PRO A 166 -2.09 -21.68 -10.51
CA PRO A 166 -1.87 -23.01 -9.93
C PRO A 166 -1.93 -24.16 -10.95
N GLY A 167 -2.94 -24.17 -11.83
CA GLY A 167 -3.09 -25.22 -12.84
C GLY A 167 -2.01 -25.20 -13.92
N GLY A 168 -1.53 -24.02 -14.33
CA GLY A 168 -0.42 -23.89 -15.28
C GLY A 168 0.89 -24.39 -14.67
N TYR A 169 1.13 -24.05 -13.41
CA TYR A 169 2.27 -24.56 -12.65
C TYR A 169 2.30 -26.08 -12.56
N VAL A 170 1.18 -26.71 -12.17
CA VAL A 170 1.05 -28.17 -12.09
C VAL A 170 1.29 -28.83 -13.46
N ARG A 171 0.80 -28.23 -14.55
CA ARG A 171 1.08 -28.70 -15.92
C ARG A 171 2.51 -28.43 -16.39
N GLY A 172 3.33 -27.73 -15.62
CA GLY A 172 4.73 -27.46 -15.96
C GLY A 172 4.92 -26.43 -17.07
N THR A 173 3.95 -25.56 -17.36
CA THR A 173 4.04 -24.59 -18.47
C THR A 173 5.16 -23.56 -18.32
N HIS A 174 5.67 -23.37 -17.10
CA HIS A 174 6.84 -22.54 -16.82
C HIS A 174 8.16 -23.13 -17.36
N ARG A 175 8.24 -24.45 -17.54
CA ARG A 175 9.49 -25.14 -17.92
C ARG A 175 9.98 -24.71 -19.31
N SER A 176 9.07 -24.35 -20.20
CA SER A 176 9.36 -23.84 -21.54
C SER A 176 9.61 -22.32 -21.60
N LYS A 177 9.65 -21.64 -20.45
CA LYS A 177 9.83 -20.17 -20.35
C LYS A 177 11.13 -19.84 -19.59
N PRO A 178 12.32 -19.94 -20.22
CA PRO A 178 13.60 -19.66 -19.57
C PRO A 178 13.66 -18.30 -18.88
N TRP A 179 13.02 -17.28 -19.47
CA TRP A 179 12.93 -15.94 -18.90
C TRP A 179 12.19 -15.92 -17.55
N LEU A 180 11.14 -16.74 -17.40
CA LEU A 180 10.34 -16.84 -16.17
C LEU A 180 11.10 -17.61 -15.10
N LEU A 181 11.82 -18.68 -15.46
CA LEU A 181 12.72 -19.38 -14.54
C LEU A 181 13.80 -18.43 -14.00
N GLY A 182 14.40 -17.61 -14.87
CA GLY A 182 15.38 -16.60 -14.47
C GLY A 182 14.78 -15.51 -13.57
N LEU A 183 13.55 -15.08 -13.85
CA LEU A 183 12.86 -14.10 -13.01
C LEU A 183 12.52 -14.65 -11.63
N ALA A 184 12.02 -15.89 -11.54
CA ALA A 184 11.73 -16.56 -10.28
C ALA A 184 12.99 -16.74 -9.41
N ARG A 185 14.15 -17.05 -10.01
CA ARG A 185 15.43 -17.10 -9.26
C ARG A 185 15.80 -15.75 -8.65
N ARG A 186 15.59 -14.64 -9.38
CA ARG A 186 15.84 -13.30 -8.84
C ARG A 186 14.88 -12.95 -7.70
N VAL A 187 13.61 -13.34 -7.82
CA VAL A 187 12.61 -13.18 -6.74
C VAL A 187 13.04 -13.95 -5.51
N ALA A 188 13.48 -15.20 -5.66
CA ALA A 188 13.95 -16.02 -4.54
C ALA A 188 15.17 -15.41 -3.84
N GLY A 189 16.22 -15.04 -4.58
CA GLY A 189 17.39 -14.41 -3.96
C GLY A 189 17.07 -13.07 -3.26
N ARG A 190 16.09 -12.32 -3.79
CA ARG A 190 15.59 -11.10 -3.12
C ARG A 190 14.80 -11.41 -1.86
N ALA A 191 13.96 -12.45 -1.87
CA ALA A 191 13.24 -12.89 -0.69
C ALA A 191 14.21 -13.27 0.43
N ASP A 192 15.24 -14.07 0.13
CA ASP A 192 16.27 -14.47 1.11
C ASP A 192 17.01 -13.26 1.69
N THR A 193 17.35 -12.30 0.82
CA THR A 193 17.97 -11.03 1.23
C THR A 193 17.08 -10.25 2.19
N TYR A 194 15.79 -10.09 1.85
CA TYR A 194 14.83 -9.40 2.70
C TYR A 194 14.60 -10.12 4.02
N GLU A 195 14.45 -11.44 4.04
CA GLU A 195 14.31 -12.20 5.30
C GLU A 195 15.53 -11.99 6.21
N THR A 196 16.74 -12.06 5.63
CA THR A 196 18.00 -11.84 6.36
C THR A 196 18.08 -10.43 6.95
N GLN A 197 17.64 -9.41 6.19
CA GLN A 197 17.58 -8.03 6.68
C GLN A 197 16.55 -7.89 7.79
N LEU A 198 15.35 -8.43 7.61
CA LEU A 198 14.25 -8.33 8.58
C LEU A 198 14.59 -8.94 9.92
N ALA A 199 15.29 -10.08 9.94
CA ALA A 199 15.77 -10.69 11.17
C ALA A 199 16.61 -9.73 12.04
N ARG A 200 17.28 -8.73 11.43
CA ARG A 200 18.13 -7.76 12.14
C ARG A 200 17.36 -6.55 12.67
N CYS A 201 16.21 -6.21 12.08
CA CYS A 201 15.48 -4.98 12.40
C CYS A 201 14.04 -5.21 12.88
N GLU A 202 13.57 -6.45 12.98
CA GLU A 202 12.19 -6.75 13.36
C GLU A 202 11.79 -6.13 14.72
N VAL A 203 12.65 -6.23 15.73
CA VAL A 203 12.38 -5.65 17.06
C VAL A 203 12.24 -4.12 16.98
N SER A 204 13.13 -3.44 16.26
CA SER A 204 13.09 -1.97 16.14
C SER A 204 11.87 -1.52 15.34
N LEU A 205 11.49 -2.24 14.29
CA LEU A 205 10.29 -1.98 13.49
C LEU A 205 9.00 -2.15 14.31
N ARG A 206 8.92 -3.18 15.17
CA ARG A 206 7.79 -3.37 16.09
C ARG A 206 7.65 -2.23 17.08
N TRP A 207 8.77 -1.75 17.65
CA TRP A 207 8.76 -0.60 18.54
C TRP A 207 8.37 0.69 17.83
N ALA A 208 8.88 0.92 16.62
CA ALA A 208 8.49 2.09 15.81
C ALA A 208 6.99 2.10 15.53
N LEU A 209 6.42 0.94 15.14
CA LEU A 209 4.98 0.79 14.96
C LEU A 209 4.17 1.07 16.21
N PHE A 210 4.60 0.55 17.37
CA PHE A 210 3.94 0.79 18.64
C PHE A 210 3.91 2.28 18.99
N ARG A 211 5.06 2.96 18.85
CA ARG A 211 5.17 4.41 19.09
C ARG A 211 4.24 5.20 18.17
N LEU A 212 4.19 4.88 16.88
CA LEU A 212 3.31 5.54 15.91
C LEU A 212 1.84 5.39 16.27
N ARG A 213 1.41 4.18 16.65
CA ARG A 213 0.02 3.94 17.08
C ARG A 213 -0.31 4.71 18.35
N CYS A 214 0.61 4.77 19.32
CA CYS A 214 0.43 5.55 20.54
C CYS A 214 0.31 7.06 20.23
N GLN A 215 1.19 7.60 19.39
CA GLN A 215 1.13 9.00 18.95
C GLN A 215 -0.18 9.33 18.21
N GLN A 216 -0.66 8.44 17.35
CA GLN A 216 -1.93 8.63 16.65
C GLN A 216 -3.11 8.65 17.63
N LEU A 217 -3.13 7.75 18.62
CA LEU A 217 -4.15 7.74 19.66
C LEU A 217 -4.14 9.03 20.48
N LEU A 218 -2.96 9.50 20.89
CA LEU A 218 -2.80 10.76 21.62
C LEU A 218 -3.27 11.96 20.77
N ALA A 219 -2.96 11.99 19.48
CA ALA A 219 -3.41 13.05 18.58
C ALA A 219 -4.94 13.06 18.41
N VAL A 220 -5.56 11.89 18.27
CA VAL A 220 -7.03 11.78 18.20
C VAL A 220 -7.68 12.27 19.49
N LEU A 221 -7.14 11.89 20.66
CA LEU A 221 -7.62 12.36 21.95
C LEU A 221 -7.46 13.88 22.12
N ALA A 222 -6.33 14.45 21.65
CA ALA A 222 -6.11 15.89 21.68
C ALA A 222 -7.09 16.66 20.78
N VAL A 223 -7.37 16.17 19.57
CA VAL A 223 -8.36 16.80 18.68
C VAL A 223 -9.78 16.67 19.23
N ALA A 224 -10.11 15.56 19.90
CA ALA A 224 -11.43 15.36 20.51
C ALA A 224 -11.70 16.29 21.72
N THR A 225 -10.66 16.78 22.40
CA THR A 225 -10.80 17.66 23.58
C THR A 225 -10.81 19.16 23.23
N VAL A 226 -10.27 19.56 22.08
CA VAL A 226 -10.27 20.95 21.60
C VAL A 226 -11.68 21.56 21.42
N PRO A 227 -12.69 20.85 20.88
CA PRO A 227 -14.07 21.36 20.79
C PRO A 227 -14.67 21.69 22.16
N PHE A 228 -14.35 20.88 23.18
CA PHE A 228 -14.88 21.06 24.54
C PHE A 228 -14.38 22.35 25.20
N TYR A 229 -13.11 22.71 24.99
CA TYR A 229 -12.54 23.96 25.49
C TYR A 229 -13.03 25.19 24.71
N LEU A 230 -13.18 25.09 23.39
CA LEU A 230 -13.65 26.21 22.56
C LEU A 230 -15.13 26.53 22.78
N LEU A 231 -15.98 25.53 23.02
CA LEU A 231 -17.39 25.76 23.39
C LEU A 231 -17.51 26.47 24.74
N ARG A 232 -16.68 26.11 25.73
CA ARG A 232 -16.64 26.77 27.05
C ARG A 232 -16.18 28.23 26.96
N LEU A 233 -15.28 28.54 26.03
CA LEU A 233 -14.83 29.91 25.76
C LEU A 233 -15.86 30.72 24.97
N TRP A 234 -16.66 30.08 24.13
CA TRP A 234 -17.78 30.71 23.41
C TRP A 234 -18.91 31.12 24.36
N ASP A 235 -19.28 30.25 25.31
CA ASP A 235 -20.33 30.54 26.30
C ASP A 235 -19.93 31.62 27.31
N SER A 236 -18.63 31.80 27.56
CA SER A 236 -18.11 32.86 28.43
C SER A 236 -17.88 34.20 27.73
N TRP A 237 -18.15 34.30 26.42
CA TRP A 237 -18.02 35.56 25.68
C TRP A 237 -19.16 36.54 26.03
N PRO A 238 -18.87 37.76 26.54
CA PRO A 238 -19.91 38.71 26.93
C PRO A 238 -20.79 39.10 25.73
N ARG A 239 -22.07 38.71 25.75
CA ARG A 239 -23.05 39.20 24.78
C ARG A 239 -23.26 40.69 25.04
N ARG A 240 -22.66 41.56 24.21
CA ARG A 240 -22.93 43.00 24.23
C ARG A 240 -24.44 43.22 24.11
N LYS A 241 -25.10 43.63 25.20
CA LYS A 241 -26.47 44.15 25.16
C LYS A 241 -26.47 45.36 24.23
N ARG A 242 -27.16 45.27 23.09
CA ARG A 242 -27.50 46.45 22.28
C ARG A 242 -28.38 47.34 23.16
N ARG A 243 -27.82 48.47 23.64
CA ARG A 243 -28.63 49.54 24.22
C ARG A 243 -29.51 50.08 23.09
N ARG A 244 -30.83 50.10 23.32
CA ARG A 244 -31.81 50.78 22.47
C ARG A 244 -31.59 52.28 22.58
#